data_AF-A0A9W3NX90-F1
#
_entry.id   AF-A0A9W3NX90-F1
#
_cell.length_a   1.000
_cell.length_b   1.000
_cell.length_c   1.000
_cell.angle_alpha   90.00
_cell.angle_beta   90.00
_cell.angle_gamma   90.00
#
_symmetry.space_group_name_H-M   'P 1'
#
loop_
_entity.id
_entity.type
_entity.pdbx_description
1 polymer ?
#
loop_
_entity_poly.entity_id
_entity_poly.type
_entity_poly.pdbx_seq_one_letter_code
_entity_poly.pdbx_strand_id
1 'polypeptide(L)'
;MPKLDLVQFTISHEVKERILNATVKRDTSGRYFVSLLVETKVQELPKTYSYIGIDVGLKDFIILSDGTPYENPKFFRLLEDKLEKEQHALSRRTKASSR
;
A
#
# COMPACT_ATOMS: atom_id res chain seq x y z
N MET A 1 19.34 -17.37 5.67
CA MET A 1 18.29 -17.41 4.63
C MET A 1 17.89 -18.86 4.37
N PRO A 2 16.60 -19.17 4.20
CA PRO A 2 16.19 -20.49 3.72
C PRO A 2 16.83 -20.73 2.34
N LYS A 3 17.44 -21.90 2.16
CA LYS A 3 17.96 -22.33 0.85
C LYS A 3 16.77 -22.86 0.07
N LEU A 4 16.26 -22.05 -0.84
CA LEU A 4 15.22 -22.45 -1.79
C LEU A 4 15.90 -22.76 -3.12
N ASP A 5 15.49 -23.85 -3.76
CA ASP A 5 15.81 -24.10 -5.17
C ASP A 5 15.01 -23.14 -6.06
N LEU A 6 15.03 -23.32 -7.38
CA LEU A 6 14.22 -22.52 -8.29
C LEU A 6 12.72 -22.73 -7.97
N VAL A 7 12.06 -21.69 -7.46
CA VAL A 7 10.63 -21.70 -7.12
C VAL A 7 9.88 -20.82 -8.11
N GLN A 8 8.69 -21.27 -8.54
CA GLN A 8 7.78 -20.43 -9.30
C GLN A 8 7.28 -19.27 -8.42
N PHE A 9 7.20 -18.08 -9.00
CA PHE A 9 6.74 -16.89 -8.30
C PHE A 9 5.84 -16.05 -9.20
N THR A 10 4.98 -15.23 -8.59
CA THR A 10 4.16 -14.25 -9.29
C THR A 10 4.83 -12.88 -9.16
N ILE A 11 5.08 -12.23 -10.29
CA ILE A 11 5.59 -10.85 -10.32
C ILE A 11 4.39 -9.88 -10.30
N SER A 12 4.43 -8.89 -9.41
CA SER A 12 3.42 -7.83 -9.37
C SER A 12 3.74 -6.71 -10.36
N HIS A 13 5.03 -6.40 -10.53
CA HIS A 13 5.54 -5.39 -11.45
C HIS A 13 6.80 -5.91 -12.15
N GLU A 14 6.92 -5.60 -13.43
CA GLU A 14 8.14 -5.89 -14.19
C GLU A 14 9.27 -4.99 -13.70
N VAL A 15 10.43 -5.58 -13.38
CA VAL A 15 11.62 -4.84 -12.93
C VAL A 15 12.63 -4.82 -14.07
N LYS A 16 12.90 -3.63 -14.63
CA LYS A 16 13.83 -3.47 -15.76
C LYS A 16 15.18 -2.92 -15.33
N GLU A 17 15.21 -2.27 -14.19
CA GLU A 17 16.35 -1.54 -13.69
C GLU A 17 17.13 -2.32 -12.63
N ARG A 18 18.16 -1.69 -12.06
CA ARG A 18 19.09 -2.33 -11.15
C ARG A 18 18.44 -2.58 -9.79
N ILE A 19 18.42 -3.84 -9.37
CA ILE A 19 18.03 -4.23 -8.02
C ILE A 19 19.18 -3.92 -7.06
N LEU A 20 18.89 -3.17 -6.00
CA LEU A 20 19.82 -2.81 -4.93
C LEU A 20 19.71 -3.78 -3.75
N ASN A 21 18.49 -4.17 -3.39
CA ASN A 21 18.24 -5.04 -2.24
C ASN A 21 16.98 -5.90 -2.47
N ALA A 22 16.95 -7.08 -1.84
CA ALA A 22 15.81 -7.95 -1.80
C ALA A 22 15.52 -8.36 -0.36
N THR A 23 14.32 -8.04 0.13
CA THR A 23 13.85 -8.47 1.45
C THR A 23 12.86 -9.61 1.29
N VAL A 24 13.17 -10.76 1.89
CA VAL A 24 12.27 -11.92 1.89
C VAL A 24 11.57 -12.00 3.24
N LYS A 25 10.23 -11.98 3.23
CA LYS A 25 9.39 -12.13 4.42
C LYS A 25 8.47 -13.33 4.29
N ARG A 26 8.30 -14.08 5.37
CA ARG A 26 7.29 -15.13 5.50
C ARG A 26 6.18 -14.64 6.40
N ASP A 27 4.92 -14.78 5.97
CA ASP A 27 3.78 -14.47 6.82
C ASP A 27 3.39 -15.67 7.71
N THR A 28 2.41 -15.45 8.60
CA THR A 28 1.90 -16.48 9.52
C THR A 28 1.15 -17.60 8.80
N SER A 29 0.66 -17.35 7.58
CA SER A 29 0.07 -18.36 6.69
C SER A 29 1.13 -19.17 5.93
N GLY A 30 2.41 -18.89 6.15
CA GLY A 30 3.53 -19.59 5.54
C GLY A 30 3.88 -19.14 4.13
N ARG A 31 3.22 -18.09 3.60
CA ARG A 31 3.48 -17.52 2.27
C ARG A 31 4.73 -16.67 2.32
N TYR A 32 5.51 -16.74 1.24
CA TYR A 32 6.72 -15.94 1.07
C TYR A 32 6.43 -14.74 0.17
N PHE A 33 6.93 -13.57 0.58
CA PHE A 33 6.89 -12.34 -0.18
C PHE A 33 8.32 -11.82 -0.35
N VAL A 34 8.62 -11.30 -1.54
CA VAL A 34 9.91 -10.67 -1.85
C VAL A 34 9.64 -9.22 -2.21
N SER A 35 10.29 -8.30 -1.49
CA SER A 35 10.28 -6.87 -1.78
C SER A 35 11.62 -6.47 -2.37
N LEU A 36 11.60 -5.93 -3.59
CA LEU A 36 12.78 -5.51 -4.31
C LEU A 36 12.92 -3.99 -4.20
N LEU A 37 14.08 -3.53 -3.72
CA LEU A 37 14.49 -2.14 -3.82
C LEU A 37 15.23 -1.97 -5.14
N VAL A 38 14.71 -1.12 -6.02
CA VAL A 38 15.22 -0.92 -7.37
C VAL A 38 15.63 0.54 -7.54
N GLU A 39 16.79 0.76 -8.16
CA GLU A 39 17.21 2.08 -8.58
C GLU A 39 16.55 2.42 -9.93
N THR A 40 15.72 3.46 -9.96
CA THR A 40 15.10 3.94 -11.21
C THR A 40 15.40 5.42 -11.44
N LYS A 41 15.54 5.80 -12.70
CA LYS A 41 15.71 7.20 -13.09
C LYS A 41 14.34 7.84 -13.23
N VAL A 42 14.03 8.78 -12.33
CA VAL A 42 12.82 9.60 -12.47
C VAL A 42 13.07 10.64 -13.54
N GLN A 43 12.28 10.62 -14.62
CA GLN A 43 12.31 11.68 -15.62
C GLN A 43 11.60 12.91 -15.05
N GLU A 44 12.35 14.00 -14.88
CA GLU A 44 11.75 15.27 -14.47
C GLU A 44 10.87 15.82 -15.59
N LEU A 45 9.64 16.21 -15.21
CA LEU A 45 8.75 16.92 -16.11
C LEU A 45 9.15 18.41 -16.16
N PRO A 46 8.93 19.10 -17.30
CA PRO A 46 9.19 20.53 -17.39
C PRO A 46 8.40 21.31 -16.34
N LYS A 47 9.04 22.30 -15.71
CA LYS A 47 8.40 23.15 -14.72
C LYS A 47 7.32 24.01 -15.37
N THR A 48 6.14 24.02 -14.78
CA THR A 48 5.00 24.82 -15.23
C THR A 48 5.05 26.28 -14.76
N TYR A 49 5.94 26.62 -13.82
CA TYR A 49 6.02 27.93 -13.14
C TYR A 49 4.72 28.40 -12.49
N SER A 50 3.76 27.48 -12.30
CA SER A 50 2.53 27.73 -11.55
C SER A 50 2.73 27.31 -10.09
N TYR A 51 2.14 28.07 -9.18
CA TYR A 51 2.17 27.82 -7.75
C TYR A 51 0.75 27.66 -7.25
N ILE A 52 0.46 26.55 -6.60
CA ILE A 52 -0.81 26.30 -5.94
C ILE A 52 -0.53 25.88 -4.50
N GLY A 53 -1.18 26.53 -3.55
CA GLY A 53 -1.18 26.08 -2.15
C GLY A 53 -2.11 24.89 -2.00
N ILE A 54 -1.72 23.91 -1.20
CA ILE A 54 -2.52 22.73 -0.86
C ILE A 54 -2.76 22.77 0.65
N ASP A 55 -4.01 22.96 1.07
CA ASP A 55 -4.43 22.76 2.45
C ASP A 55 -5.10 21.38 2.58
N VAL A 56 -4.71 20.60 3.59
CA VAL A 56 -5.18 19.22 3.77
C VAL A 56 -6.07 19.15 5.00
N GLY A 57 -7.33 18.76 4.82
CA GLY A 57 -8.36 18.84 5.85
C GLY A 57 -9.04 17.51 6.17
N LEU A 58 -9.77 17.49 7.30
CA LEU A 58 -10.64 16.37 7.67
C LEU A 58 -12.01 16.45 6.99
N LYS A 59 -12.50 17.68 6.75
CA LYS A 59 -13.79 17.94 6.08
C LYS A 59 -13.67 17.70 4.58
N ASP A 60 -12.71 18.37 3.96
CA ASP A 60 -12.34 18.28 2.56
C ASP A 60 -10.92 17.73 2.49
N PHE A 61 -10.64 16.78 1.59
CA PHE A 61 -9.33 16.10 1.53
C PHE A 61 -8.22 17.08 1.19
N ILE A 62 -8.46 17.89 0.17
CA ILE A 62 -7.55 18.93 -0.29
C ILE A 62 -8.37 20.17 -0.63
N ILE A 63 -7.92 21.35 -0.22
CA ILE A 63 -8.39 22.64 -0.72
C ILE A 63 -7.20 23.33 -1.39
N LEU A 64 -7.36 23.69 -2.66
CA LEU A 64 -6.37 24.45 -3.39
C LEU A 64 -6.45 25.94 -3.04
N SER A 65 -5.36 26.68 -3.21
CA SER A 65 -5.32 28.13 -2.98
C SER A 65 -6.26 28.93 -3.89
N ASP A 66 -6.73 28.35 -4.99
CA ASP A 66 -7.76 28.93 -5.87
C ASP A 66 -9.20 28.70 -5.36
N GLY A 67 -9.34 28.02 -4.21
CA GLY A 67 -10.61 27.69 -3.58
C GLY A 67 -11.23 26.37 -4.06
N THR A 68 -10.59 25.65 -4.99
CA THR A 68 -11.10 24.36 -5.48
C THR A 68 -11.00 23.28 -4.40
N PRO A 69 -12.13 22.68 -3.98
CA PRO A 69 -12.12 21.61 -3.00
C PRO A 69 -12.07 20.22 -3.67
N TYR A 70 -11.39 19.29 -3.03
CA TYR A 70 -11.44 17.86 -3.32
C TYR A 70 -12.06 17.14 -2.13
N GLU A 71 -13.14 16.39 -2.39
CA GLU A 71 -13.88 15.71 -1.34
C GLU A 71 -13.04 14.65 -0.61
N ASN A 72 -13.32 14.47 0.68
CA ASN A 72 -12.75 13.37 1.45
C ASN A 72 -13.53 12.07 1.19
N PRO A 73 -12.92 11.06 0.54
CA PRO A 73 -13.58 9.78 0.29
C PRO A 73 -13.84 8.97 1.56
N LYS A 74 -13.37 9.43 2.73
CA LYS A 74 -13.63 8.86 4.07
C LYS A 74 -13.29 7.36 4.17
N PHE A 75 -12.28 6.91 3.41
CA PHE A 75 -11.84 5.50 3.40
C PHE A 75 -11.54 4.98 4.80
N PHE A 76 -11.00 5.82 5.68
CA PHE A 76 -10.69 5.44 7.06
C PHE A 76 -11.93 4.91 7.79
N ARG A 77 -13.05 5.64 7.78
CA ARG A 77 -14.29 5.23 8.47
C ARG A 77 -14.87 3.95 7.87
N LEU A 78 -14.88 3.85 6.54
CA LEU A 78 -15.38 2.65 5.86
C LEU A 78 -14.55 1.40 6.21
N LEU A 79 -13.24 1.55 6.27
CA LEU A 79 -12.33 0.46 6.63
C LEU A 79 -12.36 0.15 8.13
N GLU A 80 -12.59 1.15 8.98
CA GLU A 80 -12.76 1.00 10.43
C GLU A 80 -14.01 0.17 10.75
N ASP A 81 -15.17 0.54 10.17
CA ASP A 81 -16.42 -0.22 10.33
C ASP A 81 -16.26 -1.68 9.85
N LYS A 82 -15.52 -1.88 8.75
CA LYS A 82 -15.23 -3.22 8.24
C LYS A 82 -14.32 -3.98 9.19
N LEU A 83 -13.26 -3.33 9.69
CA LEU A 83 -12.31 -3.92 10.62
C LEU A 83 -12.99 -4.35 11.91
N GLU A 84 -13.87 -3.51 12.47
CA GLU A 84 -14.64 -3.84 13.68
C GLU A 84 -15.50 -5.10 13.46
N LYS A 85 -16.22 -5.17 12.34
CA LYS A 85 -17.05 -6.34 12.00
C LYS A 85 -16.22 -7.61 11.88
N GLU A 86 -15.08 -7.56 11.21
CA GLU A 86 -14.17 -8.70 11.06
C GLU A 86 -13.55 -9.11 12.40
N GLN A 87 -13.14 -8.15 13.24
CA GLN A 87 -12.61 -8.43 14.58
C GLN A 87 -13.67 -9.06 15.49
N HIS A 88 -14.91 -8.56 15.44
CA HIS A 88 -16.03 -9.13 16.18
C HIS A 88 -16.42 -10.53 15.68
N ALA A 89 -16.35 -10.77 14.37
CA ALA A 89 -16.54 -12.11 13.82
C ALA A 89 -15.42 -13.06 14.27
N LEU A 90 -14.17 -12.60 14.28
CA LEU A 90 -13.01 -13.37 14.70
C LEU A 90 -13.05 -13.71 16.20
N SER A 91 -13.47 -12.78 17.06
CA SER A 91 -13.51 -13.01 18.51
C SER A 91 -14.50 -14.10 18.92
N ARG A 92 -15.57 -14.31 18.14
CA ARG A 92 -16.52 -15.41 18.33
C ARG A 92 -16.03 -16.75 17.79
N ARG A 93 -14.99 -16.79 16.94
CA ARG A 93 -14.46 -18.03 16.39
C ARG A 93 -13.57 -18.73 17.42
N THR A 94 -13.82 -20.02 17.63
CA THR A 94 -12.92 -20.87 18.41
C THR A 94 -11.59 -21.04 17.67
N LYS A 95 -10.47 -20.81 18.37
CA LYS A 95 -9.13 -21.08 17.83
C LYS A 95 -9.07 -22.52 17.32
N ALA A 96 -8.59 -22.69 16.08
CA ALA A 96 -8.49 -23.96 15.34
C ALA A 96 -9.80 -24.54 14.76
N SER A 97 -10.92 -23.80 14.77
CA SER A 97 -12.10 -24.21 14.01
C SER A 97 -11.90 -23.95 12.51
N SER A 98 -12.11 -24.96 11.67
CA SER A 98 -11.94 -24.84 10.22
C SER A 98 -13.16 -24.21 9.55
N ARG A 99 -13.20 -22.87 9.51
CA ARG A 99 -13.81 -22.03 8.46
C ARG A 99 -13.53 -20.56 8.76
#